data_AF-A0A3E0HC66-F1
#
_entry.id   AF-A0A3E0HC66-F1
#
_cell.length_a   1.000
_cell.length_b   1.000
_cell.length_c   1.000
_cell.angle_alpha   90.00
_cell.angle_beta   90.00
_cell.angle_gamma   90.00
#
_symmetry.space_group_name_H-M   'P 1'
#
loop_
_entity.id
_entity.type
_entity.pdbx_description
1 polymer ?
#
loop_
_entity_poly.entity_id
_entity_poly.type
_entity_poly.pdbx_seq_one_letter_code
_entity_poly.pdbx_strand_id
1 'polypeptide(L)'
;MTRLLDNALRKAAAVWITVDDRPRLVWALWRDGALWVAVGGDEQQVPGLGDGVTCTITVRSPTTHSHLADVPATASLVEPEKEVTDALRAARLNAEPLWTEVYRLDPDSQGLREDGAQLG
;
A
#
# COMPACT_ATOMS: atom_id res chain seq x y z
N MET A 1 9.56 11.38 -1.35
CA MET A 1 9.39 10.26 -2.30
C MET A 1 10.23 10.49 -3.55
N THR A 2 11.01 9.49 -4.00
CA THR A 2 11.79 9.61 -5.25
C THR A 2 10.91 9.39 -6.48
N ARG A 3 11.35 9.87 -7.67
CA ARG A 3 10.64 9.59 -8.93
C ARG A 3 10.54 8.10 -9.23
N LEU A 4 11.56 7.32 -8.88
CA LEU A 4 11.57 5.87 -9.10
C LEU A 4 10.44 5.19 -8.32
N LEU A 5 10.33 5.50 -7.03
CA LEU A 5 9.31 4.89 -6.16
C LEU A 5 7.90 5.35 -6.51
N ASP A 6 7.69 6.64 -6.80
CA ASP A 6 6.38 7.12 -7.27
C ASP A 6 5.95 6.41 -8.56
N ASN A 7 6.86 6.21 -9.52
CA ASN A 7 6.56 5.45 -10.74
C ASN A 7 6.31 3.96 -10.48
N ALA A 8 7.03 3.35 -9.54
CA ALA A 8 6.82 1.96 -9.17
C ALA A 8 5.43 1.77 -8.53
N LEU A 9 5.06 2.63 -7.59
CA LEU A 9 3.77 2.60 -6.90
C LEU A 9 2.60 2.89 -7.85
N ARG A 10 2.75 3.83 -8.80
CA ARG A 10 1.73 4.06 -9.85
C ARG A 10 1.45 2.84 -10.72
N LYS A 11 2.44 1.96 -10.90
CA LYS A 11 2.34 0.76 -11.75
C LYS A 11 2.02 -0.50 -10.95
N ALA A 12 2.12 -0.43 -9.63
CA ALA A 12 1.86 -1.56 -8.76
C ALA A 12 0.35 -1.81 -8.67
N ALA A 13 -0.11 -2.98 -9.11
CA ALA A 13 -1.48 -3.44 -8.86
C ALA A 13 -1.68 -3.90 -7.41
N ALA A 14 -0.59 -4.29 -6.74
CA ALA A 14 -0.56 -4.67 -5.34
C ALA A 14 0.80 -4.34 -4.71
N VAL A 15 0.81 -4.11 -3.40
CA VAL A 15 2.01 -3.84 -2.60
C VAL A 15 2.00 -4.70 -1.33
N TRP A 16 3.13 -4.81 -0.65
CA TRP A 16 3.15 -5.45 0.67
C TRP A 16 3.01 -4.40 1.76
N ILE A 17 2.15 -4.68 2.74
CA ILE A 17 2.00 -3.91 3.98
C ILE A 17 2.42 -4.78 5.15
N THR A 18 3.22 -4.19 6.02
CA THR A 18 3.71 -4.79 7.26
C THR A 18 3.33 -3.84 8.40
N VAL A 19 2.41 -4.24 9.28
CA VAL A 19 2.04 -3.46 10.48
C VAL A 19 2.80 -4.00 11.70
N ASP A 20 2.72 -5.32 11.89
CA ASP A 20 3.57 -6.11 12.80
C ASP A 20 4.57 -6.95 11.97
N ASP A 21 5.10 -8.05 12.50
CA ASP A 21 6.15 -8.87 11.84
C ASP A 21 5.70 -9.69 10.60
N ARG A 22 4.47 -9.53 10.11
CA ARG A 22 3.96 -10.31 8.97
C ARG A 22 3.54 -9.44 7.78
N PRO A 23 4.28 -9.50 6.66
CA PRO A 23 3.90 -8.78 5.45
C PRO A 23 2.67 -9.40 4.79
N ARG A 24 1.80 -8.55 4.24
CA ARG A 24 0.59 -8.96 3.53
C ARG A 24 0.52 -8.27 2.19
N LEU A 25 0.31 -9.05 1.14
CA LEU A 25 0.08 -8.51 -0.20
C LEU A 25 -1.34 -7.96 -0.28
N VAL A 26 -1.47 -6.68 -0.65
CA VAL A 26 -2.74 -5.99 -0.75
C VAL A 26 -2.89 -5.31 -2.09
N TRP A 27 -4.08 -5.37 -2.68
CA TRP A 27 -4.46 -4.49 -3.76
C TRP A 27 -4.58 -3.07 -3.24
N ALA A 28 -4.00 -2.15 -4.00
CA ALA A 28 -3.86 -0.78 -3.57
C ALA A 28 -3.94 0.18 -4.76
N LEU A 29 -4.32 1.42 -4.47
CA LEU A 29 -4.32 2.53 -5.41
C LEU A 29 -3.31 3.57 -4.94
N TRP A 30 -2.31 3.87 -5.77
CA TRP A 30 -1.44 5.02 -5.53
C TRP A 30 -2.06 6.29 -6.12
N ARG A 31 -2.36 7.26 -5.26
CA ARG A 31 -3.02 8.51 -5.66
C ARG A 31 -2.72 9.63 -4.68
N ASP A 32 -2.48 10.83 -5.22
CA ASP A 32 -2.27 12.05 -4.44
C ASP A 32 -1.19 11.90 -3.36
N GLY A 33 -0.09 11.22 -3.73
CA GLY A 33 1.07 11.00 -2.86
C GLY A 33 0.85 9.97 -1.75
N ALA A 34 -0.28 9.27 -1.74
CA ALA A 34 -0.63 8.27 -0.73
C ALA A 34 -1.05 6.94 -1.35
N LEU A 35 -0.93 5.89 -0.54
CA LEU A 35 -1.44 4.58 -0.87
C LEU A 35 -2.84 4.42 -0.27
N TRP A 36 -3.82 4.13 -1.10
CA TRP A 36 -5.19 3.86 -0.67
C TRP A 36 -5.42 2.35 -0.66
N VAL A 37 -5.89 1.83 0.47
CA VAL A 37 -6.16 0.40 0.65
C VAL A 37 -7.54 0.20 1.24
N ALA A 38 -8.32 -0.67 0.60
CA ALA A 38 -9.60 -1.11 1.11
C ALA A 38 -9.42 -2.48 1.77
N VAL A 39 -9.75 -2.59 3.05
CA VAL A 39 -9.57 -3.82 3.84
C VAL A 39 -10.92 -4.29 4.38
N GLY A 40 -11.00 -5.56 4.74
CA GLY A 40 -12.23 -6.17 5.24
C GLY A 40 -12.75 -7.29 4.34
N GLY A 41 -13.97 -7.72 4.62
CA GLY A 41 -14.54 -8.92 4.01
C GLY A 41 -13.78 -10.18 4.39
N ASP A 42 -13.73 -11.17 3.52
CA ASP A 42 -12.95 -12.40 3.69
C ASP A 42 -11.54 -12.29 3.05
N GLU A 43 -11.40 -11.46 2.02
CA GLU A 43 -10.27 -11.57 1.08
C GLU A 43 -9.06 -10.71 1.43
N GLN A 44 -9.23 -9.48 1.92
CA GLN A 44 -8.13 -8.54 2.17
C GLN A 44 -8.10 -8.08 3.63
N GLN A 45 -7.61 -8.97 4.49
CA GLN A 45 -7.45 -8.73 5.92
C GLN A 45 -6.02 -8.26 6.24
N VAL A 46 -5.90 -7.13 6.93
CA VAL A 46 -4.63 -6.58 7.44
C VAL A 46 -4.75 -6.36 8.95
N PRO A 47 -4.62 -7.41 9.78
CA PRO A 47 -4.65 -7.30 11.23
C PRO A 47 -3.61 -6.29 11.71
N GLY A 48 -3.99 -5.50 12.71
CA GLY A 48 -3.16 -4.43 13.28
C GLY A 48 -3.30 -3.10 12.55
N LEU A 49 -3.75 -3.07 11.29
CA LEU A 49 -4.00 -1.82 10.58
C LEU A 49 -5.18 -1.09 11.25
N GLY A 50 -4.96 0.16 11.60
CA GLY A 50 -5.93 0.99 12.29
C GLY A 50 -5.62 2.46 12.11
N ASP A 51 -6.54 3.33 12.54
CA ASP A 51 -6.32 4.77 12.47
C ASP A 51 -5.11 5.22 13.31
N GLY A 52 -4.23 6.01 12.71
CA GLY A 52 -2.97 6.48 13.31
C GLY A 52 -1.86 5.43 13.41
N VAL A 53 -2.09 4.19 12.94
CA VAL A 53 -1.10 3.12 13.05
C VAL A 53 0.03 3.31 12.04
N THR A 54 1.27 3.15 12.49
CA THR A 54 2.44 3.09 11.61
C THR A 54 2.55 1.72 10.95
N CYS A 55 2.86 1.70 9.67
CA CYS A 55 3.10 0.49 8.90
C CYS A 55 4.27 0.71 7.94
N THR A 56 4.76 -0.36 7.32
CA THR A 56 5.79 -0.32 6.28
C THR A 56 5.20 -0.78 4.97
N ILE A 57 5.37 0.04 3.92
CA ILE A 57 5.04 -0.29 2.54
C ILE A 57 6.31 -0.81 1.86
N THR A 58 6.33 -2.09 1.51
CA THR A 58 7.43 -2.63 0.70
C THR A 58 7.14 -2.41 -0.78
N VAL A 59 7.95 -1.56 -1.41
CA VAL A 59 7.88 -1.25 -2.83
C VAL A 59 8.77 -2.23 -3.60
N ARG A 60 8.21 -2.84 -4.65
CA ARG A 60 8.95 -3.73 -5.55
C ARG A 60 8.91 -3.19 -6.97
N SER A 61 9.90 -3.57 -7.76
CA SER A 61 9.99 -3.28 -9.18
C SER A 61 8.79 -3.87 -9.91
N PRO A 62 8.02 -3.10 -10.69
CA PRO A 62 6.87 -3.63 -11.43
C PRO A 62 7.28 -4.54 -12.60
N THR A 63 8.56 -4.60 -12.96
CA THR A 63 9.08 -5.43 -14.06
C THR A 63 9.82 -6.65 -13.58
N THR A 64 10.78 -6.47 -12.67
CA THR A 64 11.63 -7.56 -12.17
C THR A 64 11.11 -8.17 -10.88
N HIS A 65 10.12 -7.51 -10.25
CA HIS A 65 9.63 -7.83 -8.93
C HIS A 65 10.72 -7.76 -7.86
N SER A 66 11.92 -7.23 -8.12
CA SER A 66 12.96 -7.04 -7.11
C SER A 66 12.51 -6.03 -6.04
N HIS A 67 13.01 -6.17 -4.81
CA HIS A 67 12.81 -5.17 -3.75
C HIS A 67 13.43 -3.84 -4.16
N LEU A 68 12.73 -2.72 -3.89
CA LEU A 68 13.21 -1.37 -4.15
C LEU A 68 13.39 -0.55 -2.87
N ALA A 69 12.41 -0.60 -1.96
CA ALA A 69 12.46 0.12 -0.69
C ALA A 69 11.40 -0.41 0.28
N ASP A 70 11.66 -0.22 1.57
CA ASP A 70 10.68 -0.29 2.64
C ASP A 70 10.40 1.13 3.12
N VAL A 71 9.16 1.59 2.95
CA VAL A 71 8.78 2.98 3.22
C VAL A 71 7.82 3.00 4.41
N PRO A 72 8.21 3.59 5.56
CA PRO A 72 7.29 3.81 6.66
C PRO A 72 6.12 4.68 6.22
N ALA A 73 4.92 4.41 6.72
CA ALA A 73 3.72 5.17 6.44
C ALA A 73 2.80 5.21 7.66
N THR A 74 2.02 6.29 7.80
CA THR A 74 0.96 6.36 8.82
C THR A 74 -0.38 6.09 8.15
N ALA A 75 -1.14 5.15 8.70
CA ALA A 75 -2.49 4.84 8.27
C ALA A 75 -3.49 5.84 8.86
N SER A 76 -4.40 6.33 8.03
CA SER A 76 -5.57 7.08 8.47
C SER A 76 -6.83 6.39 7.97
N LEU A 77 -7.77 6.11 8.87
CA LEU A 77 -9.09 5.61 8.49
C LEU A 77 -9.86 6.75 7.81
N VAL A 78 -10.42 6.49 6.63
CA VAL A 78 -11.09 7.52 5.83
C VAL A 78 -12.43 7.02 5.30
N GLU A 79 -13.37 7.95 5.15
CA GLU A 79 -14.53 7.77 4.29
C GLU A 79 -14.15 8.26 2.88
N PRO A 80 -13.87 7.37 1.91
CA PRO A 80 -13.41 7.78 0.61
C PRO A 80 -14.55 8.39 -0.21
N GLU A 81 -14.22 9.40 -1.01
CA GLU A 81 -15.13 9.91 -2.01
C GLU A 81 -15.46 8.84 -3.07
N LYS A 82 -16.55 9.07 -3.82
CA LYS A 82 -17.02 8.12 -4.84
C LYS A 82 -15.93 7.79 -5.87
N GLU A 83 -15.16 8.78 -6.31
CA GLU A 83 -14.12 8.58 -7.32
C GLU A 83 -13.00 7.65 -6.82
N VAL A 84 -12.59 7.80 -5.56
CA VAL A 84 -11.59 6.91 -4.92
C VAL A 84 -12.16 5.50 -4.78
N THR A 85 -13.43 5.40 -4.37
CA THR A 85 -14.15 4.13 -4.25
C THR A 85 -14.19 3.39 -5.59
N ASP A 86 -14.57 4.06 -6.68
CA ASP A 86 -14.63 3.48 -8.02
C ASP A 86 -13.25 3.04 -8.51
N ALA A 87 -12.22 3.86 -8.27
CA ALA A 87 -10.85 3.52 -8.63
C ALA A 87 -10.31 2.30 -7.85
N LEU A 88 -10.64 2.18 -6.56
CA LEU A 88 -10.31 1.01 -5.75
C LEU A 88 -11.02 -0.26 -6.25
N ARG A 89 -12.27 -0.14 -6.73
CA ARG A 89 -12.96 -1.27 -7.38
C ARG A 89 -12.26 -1.67 -8.67
N ALA A 90 -11.90 -0.70 -9.51
CA ALA A 90 -11.24 -0.95 -10.79
C ALA A 90 -9.83 -1.54 -10.65
N ALA A 91 -9.10 -1.19 -9.58
CA ALA A 91 -7.80 -1.77 -9.27
C ALA A 91 -7.87 -3.27 -8.91
N ARG A 92 -9.08 -3.79 -8.63
CA ARG A 92 -9.30 -5.19 -8.28
C ARG A 92 -9.72 -5.99 -9.51
N LEU A 93 -8.97 -7.05 -9.82
CA LEU A 93 -9.05 -7.70 -11.12
C LEU A 93 -10.11 -8.81 -11.24
N ASN A 94 -10.77 -9.26 -10.16
CA ASN A 94 -11.46 -10.56 -10.18
C ASN A 94 -12.84 -10.68 -9.50
N ALA A 95 -13.34 -9.66 -8.80
CA ALA A 95 -14.65 -9.73 -8.14
C ALA A 95 -15.15 -8.36 -7.73
N GLU A 96 -16.46 -8.26 -7.43
CA GLU A 96 -16.99 -7.10 -6.71
C GLU A 96 -16.44 -7.13 -5.29
N PRO A 97 -15.62 -6.13 -4.89
CA PRO A 97 -14.99 -6.14 -3.59
C PRO A 97 -16.02 -5.92 -2.48
N LEU A 98 -15.94 -6.79 -1.46
CA LEU A 98 -16.42 -6.47 -0.13
C LEU A 98 -15.25 -5.95 0.70
N TRP A 99 -15.42 -4.75 1.26
CA TRP A 99 -14.52 -4.15 2.24
C TRP A 99 -15.36 -3.49 3.31
N THR A 100 -14.79 -3.32 4.50
CA THR A 100 -15.43 -2.64 5.62
C THR A 100 -14.80 -1.28 5.86
N GLU A 101 -13.52 -1.12 5.55
CA GLU A 101 -12.75 0.06 5.88
C GLU A 101 -11.83 0.44 4.72
N VAL A 102 -11.55 1.73 4.60
CA VAL A 102 -10.56 2.25 3.66
C VAL A 102 -9.56 3.09 4.44
N TYR A 103 -8.28 2.81 4.19
CA TYR A 103 -7.18 3.52 4.81
C TYR A 103 -6.40 4.29 3.73
N ARG A 104 -6.06 5.54 4.06
CA ARG A 104 -5.05 6.33 3.35
C ARG A 104 -3.74 6.19 4.12
N LEU A 105 -2.73 5.59 3.50
CA LEU A 105 -1.40 5.46 4.06
C LEU A 105 -0.53 6.59 3.50
N ASP A 106 -0.10 7.49 4.37
CA ASP A 106 0.78 8.60 4.02
C ASP A 106 2.24 8.17 4.23
N PRO A 107 3.03 7.95 3.15
CA PRO A 107 4.40 7.50 3.29
C PRO A 107 5.28 8.62 3.82
N ASP A 108 6.08 8.30 4.83
CA ASP A 108 7.00 9.26 5.40
C ASP A 108 8.02 9.71 4.34
N SER A 109 8.06 11.02 4.12
CA SER A 109 8.91 11.61 3.08
C SER A 109 10.41 11.53 3.40
N GLN A 110 10.77 11.26 4.65
CA GLN A 110 12.15 11.23 5.18
C GLN A 110 12.70 9.80 5.35
N GLY A 111 11.83 8.78 5.36
CA GLY A 111 12.16 7.39 5.63
C GLY A 111 12.84 6.60 4.50
N LEU A 112 13.37 7.27 3.47
CA LEU A 112 14.06 6.61 2.35
C LEU A 112 15.45 6.11 2.78
N ARG A 113 15.49 5.08 3.64
CA ARG A 113 16.69 4.29 3.83
C ARG A 113 16.78 3.36 2.64
N GLU A 114 17.69 3.66 1.72
CA GLU A 114 18.13 2.72 0.69
C GLU A 114 18.92 1.62 1.41
N ASP A 115 18.22 0.67 2.04
CA ASP A 115 18.87 -0.51 2.56
C ASP A 115 19.26 -1.39 1.37
N GLY A 116 20.52 -1.22 0.98
CA GLY A 116 21.21 -2.04 0.01
C GLY A 116 21.02 -3.51 0.37
N ALA A 117 20.58 -4.28 -0.63
CA ALA A 117 20.58 -5.71 -0.59
C ALA A 117 21.96 -6.22 -0.13
N GLN A 118 22.08 -6.62 1.12
CA GLN A 118 23.09 -7.55 1.57
C GLN A 118 22.45 -8.93 1.63
N LEU A 119 22.51 -9.62 0.49
CA LEU A 119 22.37 -11.07 0.46
C LEU A 119 23.79 -11.62 0.38
N GLY A 120 24.19 -12.31 1.45
CA GLY A 120 25.36 -13.18 1.46
C GLY A 120 25.13 -14.49 0.71
#